data_AF-A0A842FZT2-F1
#
_entry.id   AF-A0A842FZT2-F1
#
_cell.length_a   1.000
_cell.length_b   1.000
_cell.length_c   1.000
_cell.angle_alpha   90.00
_cell.angle_beta   90.00
_cell.angle_gamma   90.00
#
_symmetry.space_group_name_H-M   'P 1'
#
loop_
_entity.id
_entity.type
_entity.pdbx_description
1 polymer ?
#
loop_
_entity_poly.entity_id
_entity_poly.type
_entity_poly.pdbx_seq_one_letter_code
_entity_poly.pdbx_strand_id
1 'polypeptide(L)'
;MGFYKLLMDSSSENDIVCHYENDYGIQQYDLKMGKKIDGWNDNFEFYYDVTEGEQATDYLANDMGWLVVSDRLKTMMEELNIKAEFFSVSIREKTTNTKLNDYYV
;
A
#
# COMPACT_ATOMS: atom_id res chain seq x y z
N MET A 1 5.05 -25.16 -12.63
CA MET A 1 4.97 -23.97 -11.78
C MET A 1 3.81 -23.12 -12.30
N GLY A 2 2.80 -22.87 -11.47
CA GLY A 2 1.67 -22.02 -11.85
C GLY A 2 1.98 -20.56 -11.54
N PHE A 3 1.47 -19.65 -12.36
CA PHE A 3 1.51 -18.21 -12.08
C PHE A 3 0.13 -17.77 -11.63
N TYR A 4 0.09 -16.93 -10.60
CA TYR A 4 -1.15 -16.43 -10.01
C TYR A 4 -1.13 -14.90 -10.06
N LYS A 5 -2.29 -14.30 -10.30
CA LYS A 5 -2.47 -12.86 -10.12
C LYS A 5 -2.80 -12.62 -8.65
N LEU A 6 -2.06 -11.71 -8.02
CA LEU A 6 -2.44 -11.20 -6.71
C LEU A 6 -3.64 -10.28 -6.89
N LEU A 7 -4.70 -10.55 -6.15
CA LEU A 7 -5.96 -9.80 -6.18
C LEU A 7 -6.42 -9.64 -4.73
N MET A 8 -7.11 -8.55 -4.45
CA MET A 8 -7.79 -8.37 -3.18
C MET A 8 -9.05 -9.23 -3.15
N ASP A 9 -9.42 -9.66 -1.95
CA ASP A 9 -10.68 -10.34 -1.74
C ASP A 9 -11.82 -9.31 -1.75
N SER A 10 -12.54 -9.23 -2.86
CA SER A 10 -13.67 -8.30 -3.01
C SER A 10 -14.93 -8.74 -2.25
N SER A 11 -14.89 -9.85 -1.51
CA SER A 11 -16.01 -10.31 -0.69
C SER A 11 -16.03 -9.69 0.71
N SER A 12 -14.91 -9.12 1.17
CA SER A 12 -14.85 -8.39 2.43
C SER A 12 -15.25 -6.93 2.21
N GLU A 13 -16.50 -6.59 2.55
CA GLU A 13 -17.02 -5.22 2.41
C GLU A 13 -16.47 -4.24 3.45
N ASN A 14 -15.67 -4.70 4.43
CA ASN A 14 -15.19 -3.88 5.55
C ASN A 14 -13.66 -3.65 5.55
N ASP A 15 -12.96 -4.12 4.52
CA ASP A 15 -11.52 -3.94 4.43
C ASP A 15 -11.19 -2.47 4.13
N ILE A 16 -10.12 -1.95 4.72
CA ILE A 16 -9.64 -0.60 4.45
C ILE A 16 -9.27 -0.46 2.97
N VAL A 17 -9.82 0.58 2.34
CA VAL A 17 -9.40 1.07 1.02
C VAL A 17 -8.68 2.41 1.20
N CYS A 18 -7.45 2.49 0.69
CA CYS A 18 -6.62 3.67 0.76
C CYS A 18 -6.83 4.58 -0.45
N HIS A 19 -6.79 5.88 -0.18
CA HIS A 19 -6.90 6.97 -1.12
C HIS A 19 -5.76 7.94 -0.92
N TYR A 20 -5.42 8.72 -1.95
CA TYR A 20 -4.41 9.77 -1.86
C TYR A 20 -4.97 11.11 -2.36
N GLU A 21 -4.40 12.21 -1.87
CA GLU A 21 -4.73 13.56 -2.35
C GLU A 21 -3.65 14.12 -3.27
N ASN A 22 -2.38 13.78 -3.00
CA ASN A 22 -1.23 14.31 -3.72
C ASN A 22 -0.14 13.24 -3.83
N ASP A 23 0.27 12.93 -5.06
CA ASP A 23 1.35 11.98 -5.32
C ASP A 23 2.74 12.63 -5.25
N TYR A 24 2.81 13.95 -5.05
CA TYR A 24 4.04 14.75 -5.01
C TYR A 24 4.97 14.53 -6.21
N GLY A 25 4.42 14.16 -7.37
CA GLY A 25 5.19 13.87 -8.57
C GLY A 25 5.94 12.54 -8.54
N ILE A 26 5.55 11.59 -7.65
CA ILE A 26 6.05 10.22 -7.69
C ILE A 26 5.79 9.64 -9.08
N GLN A 27 6.85 9.09 -9.69
CA GLN A 27 6.80 8.55 -11.06
C GLN A 27 6.02 7.23 -11.09
N GLN A 28 4.69 7.32 -11.10
CA GLN A 28 3.79 6.16 -10.97
C GLN A 28 4.05 5.07 -12.02
N TYR A 29 4.40 5.46 -13.25
CA TYR A 29 4.74 4.52 -14.32
C TYR A 29 6.01 3.72 -13.98
N ASP A 30 7.03 4.39 -13.46
CA ASP A 30 8.30 3.76 -13.12
C ASP A 30 8.14 2.79 -11.94
N LEU A 31 7.33 3.18 -10.95
CA LEU A 31 6.95 2.31 -9.83
C LEU A 31 6.20 1.06 -10.31
N LYS A 32 5.17 1.22 -11.15
CA LYS A 32 4.39 0.10 -11.71
C LYS A 32 5.21 -0.83 -12.61
N MET A 33 6.25 -0.30 -13.25
CA MET A 33 7.18 -1.08 -14.08
C MET A 33 8.29 -1.75 -13.26
N GLY A 34 8.38 -1.51 -11.95
CA GLY A 34 9.44 -2.04 -11.09
C GLY A 34 10.81 -1.45 -11.42
N LYS A 35 10.85 -0.21 -11.91
CA LYS A 35 12.12 0.52 -12.09
C LYS A 35 12.57 1.06 -10.75
N LYS A 36 13.89 1.21 -10.60
CA LYS A 36 14.51 1.82 -9.43
C LYS A 36 13.97 3.24 -9.21
N ILE A 37 13.57 3.56 -7.98
CA ILE A 37 13.11 4.89 -7.58
C ILE A 37 14.17 5.53 -6.69
N ASP A 38 14.83 6.59 -7.18
CA ASP A 38 15.90 7.29 -6.45
C ASP A 38 15.42 8.48 -5.60
N GLY A 39 14.11 8.73 -5.54
CA GLY A 39 13.54 9.92 -4.89
C GLY A 39 12.14 9.69 -4.33
N TRP A 40 12.00 8.69 -3.45
CA TRP A 40 10.75 8.50 -2.69
C TRP A 40 10.45 9.75 -1.86
N ASN A 41 9.22 10.23 -1.91
CA ASN A 41 8.82 11.41 -1.15
C ASN A 41 8.13 10.99 0.14
N ASP A 42 8.83 11.13 1.27
CA ASP A 42 8.31 10.76 2.60
C ASP A 42 7.08 11.59 3.04
N ASN A 43 6.74 12.67 2.32
CA ASN A 43 5.50 13.42 2.56
C ASN A 43 4.27 12.77 1.91
N PHE A 44 4.46 11.76 1.05
CA PHE A 44 3.35 11.00 0.50
C PHE A 44 2.60 10.29 1.62
N GLU A 45 1.29 10.46 1.62
CA GLU A 45 0.39 9.93 2.64
C GLU A 45 -0.88 9.41 1.97
N PHE A 46 -1.27 8.19 2.35
CA PHE A 46 -2.60 7.68 2.09
C PHE A 46 -3.56 8.10 3.21
N TYR A 47 -4.84 8.14 2.90
CA TYR A 47 -5.91 8.17 3.89
C TYR A 47 -6.93 7.06 3.63
N TYR A 48 -7.72 6.73 4.64
CA TYR A 48 -8.89 5.86 4.48
C TYR A 48 -10.09 6.46 5.21
N ASP A 49 -11.30 6.14 4.74
CA ASP A 49 -12.56 6.52 5.37
C ASP A 49 -13.14 5.30 6.11
N VAL A 50 -13.31 5.41 7.43
CA VAL A 50 -13.87 4.32 8.25
C VAL A 50 -15.29 3.92 7.82
N THR A 51 -15.99 4.79 7.09
CA THR A 51 -17.32 4.49 6.54
C THR A 51 -17.29 3.60 5.29
N GLU A 52 -16.12 3.46 4.65
CA GLU A 52 -15.87 2.58 3.52
C GLU A 52 -15.29 1.23 3.96
N GLY A 53 -14.54 1.22 5.07
CA GLY A 53 -13.99 0.03 5.70
C GLY A 53 -13.03 0.38 6.83
N GLU A 54 -13.01 -0.44 7.88
CA GLU A 54 -12.18 -0.21 9.07
C GLU A 54 -11.18 -1.33 9.37
N GLN A 55 -11.28 -2.45 8.65
CA GLN A 55 -10.44 -3.62 8.88
C GLN A 55 -9.12 -3.51 8.11
N ALA A 56 -8.02 -3.32 8.84
CA ALA A 56 -6.68 -3.37 8.28
C ALA A 56 -6.29 -4.81 7.92
N THR A 57 -5.76 -5.00 6.72
CA THR A 57 -5.24 -6.28 6.23
C THR A 57 -3.75 -6.18 5.91
N ASP A 58 -3.11 -7.30 5.59
CA ASP A 58 -1.70 -7.32 5.19
C ASP A 58 -1.44 -6.76 3.78
N TYR A 59 -2.48 -6.67 2.94
CA TYR A 59 -2.42 -6.14 1.59
C TYR A 59 -3.59 -5.19 1.37
N LEU A 60 -3.31 -3.88 1.36
CA LEU A 60 -4.32 -2.84 1.33
C LEU A 60 -4.73 -2.46 -0.10
N ALA A 61 -6.04 -2.33 -0.28
CA ALA A 61 -6.61 -1.74 -1.48
C ALA A 61 -6.22 -0.28 -1.61
N ASN A 62 -5.96 0.17 -2.83
CA ASN A 62 -5.72 1.58 -3.10
C ASN A 62 -6.06 1.95 -4.55
N ASP A 63 -6.48 3.19 -4.74
CA ASP A 63 -6.83 3.78 -6.03
C ASP A 63 -5.62 4.04 -6.96
N MET A 64 -4.39 3.94 -6.45
CA MET A 64 -3.16 4.01 -7.24
C MET A 64 -2.81 2.68 -7.94
N GLY A 65 -3.35 1.56 -7.46
CA GLY A 65 -2.99 0.22 -7.91
C GLY A 65 -1.56 -0.17 -7.53
N TRP A 66 -1.08 0.31 -6.39
CA TRP A 66 0.24 -0.01 -5.82
C TRP A 66 0.16 -1.22 -4.88
N LEU A 67 1.29 -1.90 -4.67
CA LEU A 67 1.40 -3.02 -3.75
C LEU A 67 1.61 -2.51 -2.33
N VAL A 68 0.53 -2.10 -1.65
CA VAL A 68 0.62 -1.61 -0.26
C VAL A 68 0.54 -2.79 0.70
N VAL A 69 1.63 -3.08 1.40
CA VAL A 69 1.75 -4.26 2.29
C VAL A 69 2.14 -3.88 3.71
N SER A 70 1.65 -4.66 4.68
CA SER A 70 2.07 -4.51 6.08
C SER A 70 3.53 -4.94 6.27
N ASP A 71 4.15 -4.52 7.37
CA ASP A 71 5.49 -4.96 7.77
C ASP A 71 5.58 -6.49 7.90
N ARG A 72 4.50 -7.15 8.33
CA ARG A 72 4.41 -8.60 8.43
C ARG A 72 4.53 -9.26 7.06
N LEU A 73 3.75 -8.80 6.07
CA LEU A 73 3.80 -9.37 4.72
C LEU A 73 5.10 -9.03 4.01
N LYS A 74 5.60 -7.79 4.17
CA LYS A 74 6.94 -7.39 3.71
C LYS A 74 8.02 -8.35 4.24
N THR A 75 8.05 -8.60 5.54
CA THR A 75 9.04 -9.50 6.17
C THR A 75 8.95 -10.90 5.58
N MET A 76 7.74 -11.43 5.40
CA MET A 76 7.53 -12.73 4.74
C MET A 76 8.05 -12.74 3.29
N MET A 77 7.83 -11.65 2.54
CA MET A 77 8.33 -11.53 1.17
C MET A 77 9.87 -11.51 1.12
N GLU A 78 10.51 -10.82 2.07
CA GLU A 78 11.97 -10.78 2.21
C GLU A 78 12.54 -12.17 2.58
N GLU A 79 11.92 -12.89 3.51
CA GLU A 79 12.29 -14.27 3.89
C GLU A 79 12.18 -15.25 2.71
N LEU A 80 11.20 -15.03 1.83
CA LEU A 80 11.03 -15.78 0.58
C LEU A 80 12.00 -15.35 -0.53
N ASN A 81 12.91 -14.41 -0.25
CA ASN A 81 13.87 -13.83 -1.20
C ASN A 81 13.20 -13.19 -2.42
N ILE A 82 12.02 -12.60 -2.24
CA ILE A 82 11.39 -11.79 -3.29
C ILE A 82 12.21 -10.52 -3.50
N LYS A 83 12.59 -10.26 -4.75
CA LYS A 83 13.35 -9.07 -5.13
C LYS A 83 12.40 -7.90 -5.33
N ALA A 84 12.20 -7.11 -4.28
CA ALA A 84 11.43 -5.87 -4.29
C ALA A 84 12.14 -4.79 -3.46
N GLU A 85 11.93 -3.53 -3.82
CA GLU A 85 12.23 -2.38 -2.95
C GLU A 85 10.95 -2.01 -2.21
N PHE A 86 11.06 -1.66 -0.93
CA PHE A 86 9.92 -1.28 -0.09
C PHE A 86 10.12 0.13 0.45
N PHE A 87 9.13 0.98 0.24
CA PHE A 87 9.14 2.37 0.70
C PHE A 87 8.06 2.58 1.75
N SER A 88 8.44 3.11 2.92
CA SER A 88 7.47 3.37 3.99
C SER A 88 6.44 4.39 3.57
N VAL A 89 5.18 4.15 3.90
CA VAL A 89 4.08 5.09 3.65
C VAL A 89 3.34 5.42 4.93
N SER A 90 2.95 6.68 5.07
CA SER A 90 2.02 7.09 6.12
C SER A 90 0.59 6.84 5.67
N ILE A 91 -0.24 6.31 6.57
CA ILE A 91 -1.67 6.13 6.32
C ILE A 91 -2.43 6.73 7.50
N ARG A 92 -3.48 7.52 7.24
CA ARG A 92 -4.33 8.10 8.30
C ARG A 92 -5.82 7.89 8.06
N GLU A 93 -6.60 7.76 9.13
CA GLU A 93 -8.04 7.85 9.03
C GLU A 93 -8.45 9.30 8.76
N LYS A 94 -9.35 9.50 7.79
CA LYS A 94 -9.74 10.79 7.23
C LYS A 94 -10.29 11.79 8.27
N THR A 95 -11.06 11.31 9.24
CA THR A 95 -11.80 12.16 10.20
C THR A 95 -11.00 12.46 11.47
N THR A 96 -10.45 11.41 12.07
CA THR A 96 -9.74 11.42 13.36
C THR A 96 -8.25 11.68 13.21
N ASN A 97 -7.69 11.51 12.01
CA ASN A 97 -6.25 11.50 11.74
C ASN A 97 -5.49 10.44 12.54
N THR A 98 -6.19 9.38 12.97
CA THR A 98 -5.55 8.22 13.60
C THR A 98 -4.61 7.59 12.58
N LYS A 99 -3.36 7.36 12.97
CA LYS A 99 -2.36 6.77 12.08
C LYS A 99 -2.47 5.26 12.05
N LEU A 100 -2.46 4.71 10.84
CA LEU A 100 -2.20 3.31 10.57
C LEU A 100 -0.74 3.21 10.10
N ASN A 101 0.13 2.71 10.98
CA ASN A 101 1.57 2.64 10.75
C ASN A 101 1.98 1.27 10.19
N ASP A 102 3.26 1.14 9.85
CA ASP A 102 3.91 -0.12 9.50
C ASP A 102 3.41 -0.72 8.17
N TYR A 103 3.21 0.16 7.19
CA TYR A 103 2.89 -0.18 5.80
C TYR A 103 3.93 0.37 4.82
N TYR A 104 4.08 -0.35 3.70
CA TYR A 104 5.06 -0.07 2.67
C TYR A 104 4.45 -0.24 1.28
N VAL A 105 4.96 0.52 0.31
CA VAL A 105 4.73 0.32 -1.13
C VAL A 105 5.92 -0.40 -1.75
#